data_AF-A0ABD5EJ91-F1
#
_entry.id   AF-A0ABD5EJ91-F1
#
_cell.length_a   1.000
_cell.length_b   1.000
_cell.length_c   1.000
_cell.angle_alpha   90.00
_cell.angle_beta   90.00
_cell.angle_gamma   90.00
#
_symmetry.space_group_name_H-M   'P 1'
#
loop_
_entity.id
_entity.type
_entity.pdbx_description
1 polymer ?
#
loop_
_entity_poly.entity_id
_entity_poly.type
_entity_poly.pdbx_seq_one_letter_code
_entity_poly.pdbx_strand_id
1 'polypeptide(L)'
;MLFVVLVLPTGLVLAAMVLKLVLHAVRRVREGGRPRLASPRPLALVSGCAAAVALLAYSHADLMYSPGLFPEGTCLLRAGYKVGPQAHSAFPLSTVCEGVEIVPTWVNPTVTALLALAAVTLLAVPFAHRVQRARGTAAV
;
A
#
# COMPACT_ATOMS: atom_id res chain seq x y z
N MET A 1 12.46 -10.82 -12.82
CA MET A 1 11.16 -11.16 -13.45
C MET A 1 9.96 -10.88 -12.54
N LEU A 2 10.02 -11.20 -11.23
CA LEU A 2 8.93 -10.94 -10.28
C LEU A 2 8.51 -9.46 -10.22
N PHE A 3 9.46 -8.53 -10.33
CA PHE A 3 9.21 -7.08 -10.38
C PHE A 3 8.31 -6.64 -11.55
N VAL A 4 8.64 -7.03 -12.79
CA VAL A 4 7.83 -6.68 -13.97
C VAL A 4 6.43 -7.31 -13.87
N VAL A 5 6.38 -8.55 -13.39
CA VAL A 5 5.12 -9.29 -13.20
C VAL A 5 4.26 -8.68 -12.08
N LEU A 6 4.83 -8.01 -11.09
CA LEU A 6 4.08 -7.46 -9.96
C LEU A 6 3.77 -5.95 -10.14
N VAL A 7 4.73 -5.16 -10.61
CA VAL A 7 4.63 -3.69 -10.65
C VAL A 7 3.71 -3.20 -11.76
N LEU A 8 3.80 -3.78 -12.96
CA LEU A 8 2.92 -3.42 -14.08
C LEU A 8 1.43 -3.64 -13.73
N PRO A 9 1.00 -4.83 -13.29
CA PRO A 9 -0.40 -5.02 -12.94
C PRO A 9 -0.80 -4.21 -11.70
N THR A 10 0.07 -4.07 -10.70
CA THR A 10 -0.25 -3.25 -9.52
C THR A 10 -0.42 -1.77 -9.89
N GLY A 11 0.41 -1.24 -10.77
CA GLY A 11 0.30 0.12 -11.30
C GLY A 11 -0.99 0.32 -12.10
N LEU A 12 -1.37 -0.65 -12.95
CA LEU A 12 -2.63 -0.63 -13.69
C LEU A 12 -3.84 -0.68 -12.74
N VAL A 13 -3.80 -1.53 -11.72
CA VAL A 13 -4.85 -1.62 -10.70
C VAL A 13 -4.96 -0.29 -9.96
N LEU A 14 -3.85 0.30 -9.54
CA LEU A 14 -3.84 1.60 -8.86
C LEU A 14 -4.47 2.68 -9.75
N ALA A 15 -4.04 2.79 -11.02
CA ALA A 15 -4.58 3.76 -11.96
C ALA A 15 -6.11 3.58 -12.14
N ALA A 16 -6.57 2.34 -12.28
CA ALA A 16 -7.99 2.04 -12.40
C ALA A 16 -8.79 2.39 -11.12
N MET A 17 -8.22 2.12 -9.94
CA MET A 17 -8.87 2.44 -8.65
C MET A 17 -8.94 3.95 -8.43
N VAL A 18 -7.86 4.68 -8.69
CA VAL A 18 -7.82 6.15 -8.61
C VAL A 18 -8.81 6.77 -9.58
N LEU A 19 -8.84 6.30 -10.84
CA LEU A 19 -9.82 6.77 -11.83
C LEU A 19 -11.26 6.57 -11.34
N LYS A 20 -11.57 5.38 -10.81
CA LYS A 20 -12.90 5.10 -10.24
C LYS A 20 -13.22 6.00 -9.05
N LEU A 21 -12.25 6.29 -8.19
CA LEU A 21 -12.41 7.18 -7.04
C LEU A 21 -12.69 8.62 -7.49
N VAL A 22 -11.92 9.13 -8.46
CA VAL A 22 -12.10 10.47 -9.04
C VAL A 22 -13.45 10.58 -9.72
N LEU A 23 -13.83 9.61 -10.58
CA LEU A 23 -15.14 9.59 -11.22
C LEU A 23 -16.27 9.55 -10.20
N HIS A 24 -16.11 8.80 -9.11
CA HIS A 24 -17.09 8.76 -8.03
C HIS A 24 -17.20 10.11 -7.32
N ALA A 25 -16.07 10.75 -7.00
CA ALA A 25 -16.03 12.07 -6.37
C ALA A 25 -16.67 13.15 -7.27
N VAL A 26 -16.34 13.18 -8.57
CA VAL A 26 -16.92 14.12 -9.54
C VAL A 26 -18.43 13.92 -9.67
N ARG A 27 -18.91 12.67 -9.75
CA ARG A 27 -20.35 12.38 -9.78
C ARG A 27 -21.04 12.87 -8.50
N ARG A 28 -20.44 12.64 -7.33
CA ARG A 28 -20.93 13.12 -6.02
C ARG A 28 -21.07 14.64 -5.98
N VAL A 29 -20.09 15.37 -6.50
CA VAL A 29 -20.12 16.85 -6.55
C VAL A 29 -21.20 17.31 -7.52
N ARG A 30 -21.32 16.69 -8.71
CA ARG A 30 -22.36 17.03 -9.70
C ARG A 30 -23.78 16.73 -9.21
N GLU A 31 -23.98 15.69 -8.42
CA GLU A 31 -25.27 15.33 -7.80
C GLU A 31 -25.65 16.27 -6.63
N GLY A 32 -24.91 17.36 -6.42
CA GLY A 32 -25.24 18.40 -5.44
C GLY A 32 -24.97 18.00 -3.99
N GLY A 33 -24.05 17.05 -3.75
CA GLY A 33 -23.55 16.75 -2.41
C GLY A 33 -24.59 16.23 -1.41
N ARG A 34 -25.80 15.85 -1.86
CA ARG A 34 -26.87 15.39 -0.96
C ARG A 34 -26.33 14.24 -0.08
N PRO A 35 -26.52 14.31 1.26
CA PRO A 35 -26.02 13.30 2.18
C PRO A 35 -26.79 11.99 1.99
N ARG A 36 -26.41 11.20 0.99
CA ARG A 36 -26.79 9.79 0.88
C ARG A 36 -25.89 8.97 1.81
N LEU A 37 -26.48 7.92 2.40
CA LEU A 37 -25.79 6.95 3.26
C LEU A 37 -24.41 6.63 2.70
N ALA A 38 -23.40 6.62 3.57
CA ALA A 38 -22.01 6.32 3.23
C ALA A 38 -21.97 5.03 2.40
N SER A 39 -21.66 5.15 1.11
CA SER A 39 -21.53 3.99 0.24
C SER A 39 -20.29 3.20 0.67
N PRO A 40 -20.34 1.86 0.76
CA PRO A 40 -19.16 1.04 1.06
C PRO A 40 -18.13 1.06 -0.08
N ARG A 41 -18.54 1.46 -1.28
CA ARG A 41 -17.72 1.46 -2.49
C ARG A 41 -16.48 2.36 -2.41
N PRO A 42 -16.55 3.64 -1.97
CA PRO A 42 -15.37 4.46 -1.77
C PRO A 42 -14.40 3.89 -0.71
N LEU A 43 -14.89 3.25 0.36
CA LEU A 43 -14.03 2.60 1.36
C LEU A 43 -13.21 1.46 0.74
N ALA A 44 -13.86 0.61 -0.07
CA ALA A 44 -13.18 -0.45 -0.80
C ALA A 44 -12.15 0.10 -1.82
N LEU A 45 -12.48 1.20 -2.52
CA LEU A 45 -11.54 1.85 -3.45
C LEU A 45 -10.32 2.43 -2.74
N VAL A 46 -10.52 3.12 -1.61
CA VAL A 46 -9.43 3.65 -0.77
C VAL A 46 -8.55 2.53 -0.24
N SER A 47 -9.16 1.43 0.24
CA SER A 47 -8.42 0.24 0.69
C SER A 47 -7.53 -0.33 -0.42
N GLY A 48 -8.11 -0.54 -1.61
CA GLY A 48 -7.38 -1.05 -2.77
C GLY A 48 -6.25 -0.11 -3.22
N CYS A 49 -6.47 1.21 -3.24
CA CYS A 49 -5.43 2.19 -3.52
C CYS A 49 -4.30 2.12 -2.49
N ALA A 50 -4.62 2.12 -1.19
CA ALA A 50 -3.63 2.09 -0.13
C ALA A 50 -2.76 0.83 -0.19
N ALA A 51 -3.39 -0.35 -0.40
CA ALA A 51 -2.66 -1.60 -0.57
C ALA A 51 -1.77 -1.61 -1.83
N ALA A 52 -2.27 -1.09 -2.97
CA ALA A 52 -1.50 -1.02 -4.20
C ALA A 52 -0.29 -0.06 -4.08
N VAL A 53 -0.47 1.10 -3.43
CA VAL A 53 0.65 2.03 -3.16
C VAL A 53 1.66 1.40 -2.21
N ALA A 54 1.21 0.70 -1.16
CA ALA A 54 2.11 -0.01 -0.25
C ALA A 54 2.96 -1.04 -0.99
N LEU A 55 2.36 -1.82 -1.88
CA LEU A 55 3.04 -2.84 -2.67
C LEU A 55 4.04 -2.24 -3.66
N LEU A 56 3.70 -1.12 -4.31
CA LEU A 56 4.62 -0.40 -5.20
C LEU A 56 5.79 0.21 -4.44
N ALA A 57 5.52 0.86 -3.30
CA ALA A 57 6.56 1.44 -2.45
C ALA A 57 7.52 0.36 -1.93
N TYR A 58 6.98 -0.77 -1.46
CA TYR A 58 7.77 -1.93 -1.04
C TYR A 58 8.60 -2.49 -2.19
N SER A 59 8.00 -2.73 -3.37
CA SER A 59 8.70 -3.29 -4.53
C SER A 59 9.83 -2.37 -5.04
N HIS A 60 9.59 -1.06 -5.04
CA HIS A 60 10.61 -0.07 -5.38
C HIS A 60 11.75 -0.07 -4.35
N ALA A 61 11.43 -0.15 -3.07
CA ALA A 61 12.42 -0.21 -2.03
C ALA A 61 13.19 -1.54 -2.04
N ASP A 62 12.54 -2.66 -2.29
CA ASP A 62 13.21 -3.95 -2.49
C ASP A 62 14.23 -3.86 -3.62
N LEU A 63 13.90 -3.26 -4.78
CA LEU A 63 14.91 -3.04 -5.82
C LEU A 63 16.09 -2.15 -5.39
N MET A 64 15.84 -1.14 -4.57
CA MET A 64 16.85 -0.12 -4.22
C MET A 64 17.69 -0.48 -2.99
N TYR A 65 17.21 -1.42 -2.17
CA TYR A 65 17.78 -1.75 -0.86
C TYR A 65 18.01 -3.25 -0.64
N SER A 66 17.44 -4.13 -1.47
CA SER A 66 17.69 -5.57 -1.41
C SER A 66 19.04 -5.91 -2.07
N PRO A 67 19.76 -6.91 -1.56
CA PRO A 67 20.87 -7.52 -2.27
C PRO A 67 20.34 -8.12 -3.57
N GLY A 68 20.55 -7.44 -4.70
CA GLY A 68 20.28 -8.00 -6.02
C GLY A 68 21.24 -9.16 -6.35
N LEU A 69 21.63 -9.29 -7.61
CA LEU A 69 22.63 -10.29 -8.04
C LEU A 69 24.02 -10.11 -7.39
N PHE A 70 24.27 -8.95 -6.77
CA PHE A 70 25.54 -8.58 -6.14
C PHE A 70 25.30 -8.11 -4.69
N PRO A 71 25.07 -9.03 -3.74
CA PRO A 71 24.80 -8.71 -2.33
C PRO A 71 25.85 -7.82 -1.68
N GLU A 72 27.12 -7.99 -2.05
CA GLU A 72 28.24 -7.19 -1.55
C GLU A 72 28.16 -5.71 -1.95
N GLY A 73 27.50 -5.43 -3.09
CA GLY A 73 27.32 -4.07 -3.59
C GLY A 73 26.42 -3.23 -2.69
N THR A 74 25.42 -3.83 -2.05
CA THR A 74 24.48 -3.11 -1.20
C THR A 74 25.16 -2.61 0.08
N CYS A 75 25.96 -3.46 0.74
CA CYS A 75 26.75 -3.05 1.90
C CYS A 75 27.87 -2.06 1.52
N LEU A 76 28.48 -2.23 0.35
CA LEU A 76 29.51 -1.31 -0.13
C LEU A 76 28.94 0.09 -0.40
N LEU A 77 27.79 0.18 -1.09
CA LEU A 77 27.18 1.45 -1.47
C LEU A 77 26.53 2.20 -0.29
N ARG A 78 26.03 1.47 0.72
CA ARG A 78 25.28 2.07 1.83
C ARG A 78 26.08 2.21 3.12
N ALA A 79 27.07 1.35 3.35
CA ALA A 79 27.86 1.32 4.58
C ALA A 79 29.38 1.27 4.34
N GLY A 80 29.85 1.21 3.08
CA GLY A 80 31.28 1.20 2.75
C GLY A 80 31.97 -0.15 2.94
N TYR A 81 31.25 -1.21 3.30
CA TYR A 81 31.84 -2.53 3.55
C TYR A 81 31.67 -3.44 2.34
N LYS A 82 32.78 -4.02 1.86
CA LYS A 82 32.76 -5.03 0.78
C LYS A 82 32.50 -6.42 1.35
N VAL A 83 31.34 -6.60 1.96
CA VAL A 83 30.89 -7.87 2.54
C VAL A 83 29.44 -8.14 2.16
N GLY A 84 29.05 -9.41 2.13
CA GLY A 84 27.65 -9.79 1.97
C GLY A 84 26.82 -9.41 3.20
N PRO A 85 25.50 -9.23 3.06
CA PRO A 85 24.62 -8.98 4.18
C PRO A 85 24.56 -10.22 5.09
N GLN A 86 24.66 -10.00 6.40
CA GLN A 86 24.77 -11.09 7.38
C GLN A 86 23.39 -11.62 7.82
N ALA A 87 22.35 -10.78 7.79
CA ALA A 87 20.97 -11.14 8.14
C ALA A 87 19.94 -10.09 7.70
N HIS A 88 18.66 -10.48 7.74
CA HIS A 88 17.50 -9.58 7.70
C HIS A 88 16.86 -9.50 9.10
N SER A 89 16.41 -8.32 9.53
CA SER A 89 15.83 -8.06 10.86
C SER A 89 14.30 -8.23 10.88
N ALA A 90 13.66 -7.82 11.99
CA ALA A 90 12.21 -7.84 12.19
C ALA A 90 11.43 -6.88 11.25
N PHE A 91 12.13 -6.00 10.53
CA PHE A 91 11.50 -5.06 9.61
C PHE A 91 11.40 -5.62 8.19
N PRO A 92 10.28 -5.36 7.47
CA PRO A 92 10.02 -5.96 6.17
C PRO A 92 11.08 -5.61 5.12
N LEU A 93 11.76 -4.46 5.27
CA LEU A 93 12.99 -4.12 4.56
C LEU A 93 14.05 -3.69 5.56
N SER A 94 15.04 -4.55 5.74
CA SER A 94 16.24 -4.33 6.56
C SER A 94 17.39 -5.19 6.04
N THR A 95 18.60 -4.64 6.13
CA THR A 95 19.82 -5.32 5.73
C THR A 95 20.89 -5.05 6.77
N VAL A 96 21.48 -6.10 7.34
CA VAL A 96 22.58 -5.97 8.30
C VAL A 96 23.93 -6.12 7.59
N CYS A 97 24.79 -5.11 7.71
CA CYS A 97 26.15 -5.08 7.17
C CYS A 97 27.14 -4.83 8.31
N GLU A 98 28.02 -5.78 8.63
CA GLU A 98 28.99 -5.66 9.74
C GLU A 98 28.35 -5.19 11.07
N GLY A 99 27.21 -5.79 11.43
CA GLY A 99 26.48 -5.43 12.66
C GLY A 99 25.75 -4.07 12.61
N VAL A 100 25.88 -3.31 11.51
CA VAL A 100 25.10 -2.08 11.27
C VAL A 100 23.82 -2.43 10.51
N GLU A 101 22.68 -2.13 11.11
CA GLU A 101 21.38 -2.33 10.47
C GLU A 101 21.03 -1.12 9.58
N ILE A 102 20.87 -1.40 8.29
CA ILE A 102 20.47 -0.41 7.29
C ILE A 102 18.95 -0.53 7.12
N VAL A 103 18.25 0.48 7.64
CA VAL A 103 16.79 0.55 7.58
C VAL A 103 16.39 1.75 6.71
N PRO A 104 15.61 1.55 5.64
CA PRO A 104 15.07 2.68 4.88
C PRO A 104 14.05 3.43 5.75
N THR A 105 14.45 4.61 6.22
CA THR A 105 13.70 5.37 7.25
C THR A 105 12.28 5.74 6.84
N TRP A 106 12.01 5.90 5.55
CA TRP A 106 10.67 6.24 5.05
C TRP A 106 9.84 5.01 4.67
N VAL A 107 10.47 3.91 4.22
CA VAL A 107 9.74 2.78 3.61
C VAL A 107 8.88 2.07 4.65
N ASN A 108 9.49 1.68 5.76
CA ASN A 108 8.80 0.93 6.81
C ASN A 108 7.60 1.72 7.38
N PRO A 109 7.73 2.99 7.84
CA PRO A 109 6.57 3.72 8.34
C PRO A 109 5.51 3.96 7.25
N THR A 110 5.91 4.25 6.00
CA THR A 110 4.95 4.45 4.90
C THR A 110 4.17 3.18 4.57
N VAL A 111 4.85 2.05 4.40
CA VAL A 111 4.21 0.76 4.09
C VAL A 111 3.30 0.32 5.24
N THR A 112 3.78 0.43 6.49
CA THR A 112 2.96 0.11 7.67
C THR A 112 1.71 0.98 7.75
N ALA A 113 1.83 2.29 7.57
CA ALA A 113 0.69 3.21 7.60
C ALA A 113 -0.33 2.91 6.49
N LEU A 114 0.14 2.64 5.28
CA LEU A 114 -0.74 2.32 4.14
C LEU A 114 -1.45 0.97 4.32
N LEU A 115 -0.76 -0.05 4.83
CA LEU A 115 -1.37 -1.35 5.13
C LEU A 115 -2.39 -1.24 6.27
N ALA A 116 -2.08 -0.47 7.31
CA ALA A 116 -3.03 -0.19 8.38
C ALA A 116 -4.28 0.53 7.85
N LEU A 117 -4.10 1.55 7.01
CA LEU A 117 -5.21 2.26 6.35
C LEU A 117 -6.04 1.31 5.48
N ALA A 118 -5.39 0.45 4.70
CA ALA A 118 -6.06 -0.54 3.85
C ALA A 118 -6.89 -1.51 4.68
N ALA A 119 -6.34 -2.02 5.79
CA ALA A 119 -7.04 -2.92 6.70
C ALA A 119 -8.23 -2.24 7.37
N VAL A 120 -8.05 -1.05 7.94
CA VAL A 120 -9.13 -0.30 8.61
C VAL A 120 -10.27 0.01 7.64
N THR A 121 -9.95 0.48 6.44
CA THR A 121 -10.97 0.81 5.43
C THR A 121 -11.67 -0.43 4.88
N LEU A 122 -10.96 -1.56 4.73
CA LEU A 122 -11.56 -2.83 4.33
C LEU A 122 -12.49 -3.38 5.41
N LEU A 123 -12.07 -3.35 6.67
CA LEU A 123 -12.88 -3.78 7.81
C LEU A 123 -14.13 -2.90 7.97
N ALA A 124 -14.07 -1.62 7.60
CA ALA A 124 -15.23 -0.73 7.65
C ALA A 124 -16.31 -1.06 6.59
N VAL A 125 -15.98 -1.76 5.51
CA VAL A 125 -16.92 -2.13 4.43
C VAL A 125 -18.12 -2.96 4.93
N PRO A 126 -17.95 -4.09 5.63
CA PRO A 126 -19.08 -4.88 6.13
C PRO A 126 -19.93 -4.12 7.16
N PHE A 127 -19.33 -3.27 7.99
CA PHE A 127 -20.09 -2.42 8.92
C PHE A 127 -20.95 -1.40 8.16
N ALA A 128 -20.38 -0.72 7.16
CA ALA A 128 -21.14 0.19 6.30
C ALA A 128 -22.30 -0.54 5.60
N HIS A 129 -22.07 -1.76 5.10
CA HIS A 129 -23.13 -2.59 4.52
C HIS A 129 -24.24 -2.97 5.52
N ARG A 130 -23.88 -3.34 6.76
CA ARG A 130 -24.88 -3.68 7.80
C ARG A 130 -25.73 -2.48 8.18
N VAL A 131 -25.12 -1.31 8.37
CA VAL A 131 -25.83 -0.07 8.70
C VAL A 131 -26.78 0.34 7.56
N GLN A 132 -26.36 0.16 6.31
CA GLN A 132 -27.23 0.41 5.15
C GLN A 132 -28.44 -0.52 5.12
N ARG A 133 -28.24 -1.83 5.34
CA ARG A 133 -29.36 -2.79 5.36
C ARG A 133 -30.37 -2.47 6.45
N ALA A 134 -29.91 -2.21 7.68
CA ALA A 134 -30.78 -1.92 8.82
C ALA A 134 -31.62 -0.65 8.64
N ARG A 135 -31.10 0.36 7.93
CA ARG A 135 -31.83 1.60 7.64
C ARG A 135 -32.74 1.49 6.42
N GLY A 136 -32.40 0.65 5.45
CA GLY A 136 -33.26 0.37 4.29
C GLY A 136 -34.54 -0.38 4.66
N THR A 137 -34.48 -1.26 5.68
CA THR A 137 -35.65 -1.97 6.21
C THR A 137 -36.55 -1.10 7.10
N ALA A 138 -36.07 0.03 7.59
CA ALA A 138 -36.85 0.97 8.43
C ALA A 138 -37.62 2.03 7.63
N ALA A 139 -37.47 2.05 6.29
CA ALA A 139 -38.08 3.02 5.39
C ALA A 139 -39.21 2.43 4.53
N VAL A 140 -39.64 1.20 4.83
CA VAL A 140 -40.81 0.51 4.25
C VAL A 140 -41.85 0.38 5.33
#